data_AF-A0A7S2CD26-F1
#
_entry.id   AF-A0A7S2CD26-F1
#
_cell.length_a   1.000
_cell.length_b   1.000
_cell.length_c   1.000
_cell.angle_alpha   90.00
_cell.angle_beta   90.00
_cell.angle_gamma   90.00
#
_symmetry.space_group_name_H-M   'P 1'
#
loop_
_entity.id
_entity.type
_entity.pdbx_description
1 polymer ?
#
loop_
_entity_poly.entity_id
_entity_poly.type
_entity_poly.pdbx_seq_one_letter_code
_entity_poly.pdbx_strand_id
1 'polypeptide(L)'
;RHDCWTALFSFGHERILTIDKTPLLLQDSDLVIFGTQRHGVPYMPEVGQGRITVPIFFYPDQLQMKKQWSTLTDPEDPRASRELAKLKADHGLGSGAVD
;
A
#
# COMPACT_ATOMS: atom_id res chain seq x y z
N ARG A 1 1.73 -3.44 -9.59
CA ARG A 1 2.71 -2.75 -10.45
C ARG A 1 2.65 -1.28 -10.08
N HIS A 2 3.78 -0.68 -9.72
CA HIS A 2 3.86 0.73 -9.34
C HIS A 2 4.58 1.44 -10.48
N ASP A 3 4.02 2.55 -10.97
CA ASP A 3 4.65 3.38 -12.01
C ASP A 3 5.43 4.52 -11.32
N CYS A 4 6.37 4.14 -10.44
CA CYS A 4 7.22 5.06 -9.70
C CYS A 4 8.57 4.42 -9.41
N TRP A 5 9.53 5.24 -8.99
CA TRP A 5 10.75 4.78 -8.34
C TRP A 5 10.50 4.69 -6.84
N THR A 6 11.05 3.68 -6.19
CA THR A 6 10.86 3.42 -4.77
C THR A 6 12.21 3.31 -4.09
N ALA A 7 12.40 4.08 -3.02
CA ALA A 7 13.42 3.85 -2.03
C ALA A 7 12.78 3.15 -0.83
N LEU A 8 13.19 1.91 -0.54
CA LEU A 8 12.58 1.05 0.47
C LEU A 8 13.58 0.81 1.59
N PHE A 9 13.25 1.29 2.80
CA PHE A 9 13.99 0.98 4.02
C PHE A 9 13.38 -0.24 4.72
N SER A 10 14.24 -1.10 5.27
CA SER A 10 13.88 -2.32 5.98
C SER A 10 14.33 -2.25 7.44
N PHE A 11 13.44 -2.49 8.40
CA PHE A 11 13.77 -2.55 9.82
C PHE A 11 13.17 -3.80 10.48
N GLY A 12 13.91 -4.44 11.36
CA GLY A 12 13.52 -5.67 12.04
C GLY A 12 13.99 -6.92 11.31
N HIS A 13 13.23 -8.01 11.44
CA HIS A 13 13.69 -9.33 11.04
C HIS A 13 13.73 -9.50 9.53
N GLU A 14 14.66 -10.32 9.04
CA GLU A 14 14.94 -10.49 7.62
C GLU A 14 13.73 -10.98 6.80
N ARG A 15 13.64 -10.54 5.54
CA ARG A 15 12.63 -11.00 4.57
C ARG A 15 13.19 -11.03 3.15
N ILE A 16 12.66 -11.93 2.33
CA ILE A 16 12.90 -11.88 0.89
C ILE A 16 12.07 -10.75 0.27
N LEU A 17 12.72 -9.89 -0.51
CA LEU A 17 12.09 -9.01 -1.49
C LEU A 17 12.33 -9.61 -2.88
N THR A 18 11.26 -9.76 -3.65
CA THR A 18 11.38 -10.12 -5.07
C THR A 18 11.32 -8.87 -5.92
N ILE A 19 12.26 -8.69 -6.85
CA ILE A 19 12.24 -7.64 -7.88
C ILE A 19 12.39 -8.32 -9.24
N ASP A 20 11.35 -8.25 -10.07
CA ASP A 20 11.23 -8.99 -11.33
C ASP A 20 11.64 -10.48 -11.19
N LYS A 21 11.15 -11.10 -10.10
CA LYS A 21 11.43 -12.50 -9.69
C LYS A 21 12.85 -12.76 -9.19
N THR A 22 13.74 -11.77 -9.16
CA THR A 22 15.04 -11.88 -8.52
C THR A 22 14.87 -11.75 -7.01
N PRO A 23 15.24 -12.76 -6.21
CA PRO A 23 15.15 -12.68 -4.76
C PRO A 23 16.32 -11.86 -4.20
N LEU A 24 16.03 -10.96 -3.28
CA LEU A 24 16.97 -10.18 -2.48
C LEU A 24 16.64 -10.41 -1.01
N LEU A 25 17.65 -10.77 -0.21
CA LEU A 25 17.49 -10.84 1.24
C LEU A 25 17.57 -9.41 1.80
N LEU A 26 16.47 -8.94 2.40
CA LEU A 26 16.44 -7.69 3.14
C LEU A 26 16.76 -7.97 4.60
N GLN A 27 17.81 -7.36 5.09
CA GLN A 27 18.21 -7.37 6.49
C GLN A 27 17.71 -6.11 7.20
N ASP A 28 18.03 -6.02 8.49
CA ASP A 28 17.78 -4.80 9.25
C ASP A 28 18.65 -3.66 8.71
N SER A 29 18.07 -2.47 8.62
CA SER A 29 18.71 -1.23 8.17
C SER A 29 19.11 -1.19 6.68
N ASP A 30 18.67 -2.16 5.87
CA ASP A 30 18.88 -2.14 4.42
C ASP A 30 18.06 -1.06 3.72
N LEU A 31 18.68 -0.45 2.70
CA LEU A 31 18.03 0.42 1.71
C LEU A 31 18.10 -0.23 0.33
N VAL A 32 16.96 -0.40 -0.32
CA VAL A 32 16.87 -0.86 -1.71
C VAL A 32 16.18 0.18 -2.57
N ILE A 33 16.79 0.51 -3.70
CA ILE A 33 16.24 1.45 -4.70
C ILE A 33 15.89 0.67 -5.95
N PHE A 34 14.63 0.78 -6.39
CA PHE A 34 14.14 0.15 -7.61
C PHE A 34 13.15 1.05 -8.34
N GLY A 35 13.03 0.86 -9.64
CA GLY A 35 12.12 1.61 -10.51
C GLY A 35 10.75 0.92 -10.62
N THR A 36 10.26 0.83 -11.86
CA THR A 36 8.92 0.33 -12.18
C THR A 36 8.80 -1.20 -12.22
N GLN A 37 9.80 -1.92 -11.68
CA GLN A 37 9.82 -3.38 -11.67
C GLN A 37 8.67 -3.96 -10.83
N ARG A 38 8.21 -5.17 -11.18
CA ARG A 38 7.26 -5.90 -10.32
C ARG A 38 7.99 -6.34 -9.07
N HIS A 39 7.38 -6.12 -7.92
CA HIS A 39 7.98 -6.50 -6.66
C HIS A 39 6.95 -7.05 -5.68
N GLY A 40 7.43 -7.80 -4.69
CA GLY A 40 6.60 -8.39 -3.65
C GLY A 40 7.44 -9.05 -2.57
N VAL A 41 6.82 -9.26 -1.41
CA VAL A 41 7.40 -9.97 -0.27
C VAL A 41 6.65 -11.29 -0.14
N PRO A 42 7.24 -12.45 -0.49
CA PRO A 42 6.58 -13.74 -0.31
C PRO A 42 6.40 -14.07 1.18
N TYR A 43 5.40 -14.90 1.47
CA TYR A 43 5.21 -15.46 2.81
C TYR A 43 6.35 -16.41 3.17
N MET A 44 6.91 -16.25 4.37
CA MET A 44 8.01 -17.06 4.92
C MET A 44 7.51 -17.72 6.21
N PRO A 45 7.05 -18.98 6.17
CA PRO A 45 6.38 -19.64 7.31
C PRO A 45 7.30 -19.84 8.53
N GLU A 46 8.60 -19.98 8.31
CA GLU A 46 9.61 -20.13 9.35
C GLU A 46 9.87 -18.84 10.14
N VAL A 47 9.37 -17.69 9.67
CA VAL A 47 9.68 -16.38 10.24
C VAL A 47 8.50 -15.81 11.04
N GLY A 48 8.60 -15.88 12.36
CA GLY A 48 7.58 -15.37 13.29
C GLY A 48 7.77 -13.93 13.77
N GLN A 49 8.94 -13.33 13.53
CA GLN A 49 9.29 -12.01 14.05
C GLN A 49 8.78 -10.88 13.15
N GLY A 50 8.47 -9.73 13.75
CA GLY A 50 8.02 -8.54 13.03
C GLY A 50 9.10 -7.88 12.17
N ARG A 51 8.65 -7.19 11.12
CA ARG A 51 9.45 -6.34 10.25
C ARG A 51 8.63 -5.13 9.82
N ILE A 52 9.25 -3.95 9.82
CA ILE A 52 8.67 -2.70 9.33
C ILE A 52 9.37 -2.33 8.02
N THR A 53 8.61 -1.79 7.07
CA THR A 53 9.13 -1.26 5.80
C THR A 53 8.67 0.18 5.64
N VAL A 54 9.60 1.05 5.26
CA VAL A 54 9.29 2.46 4.96
C VAL A 54 9.57 2.70 3.48
N PRO A 55 8.55 2.59 2.61
CA PRO A 55 8.71 2.91 1.19
C PRO A 55 8.52 4.41 0.94
N ILE A 56 9.46 5.01 0.21
CA ILE A 56 9.38 6.38 -0.31
C ILE A 56 9.19 6.28 -1.82
N PHE A 57 8.08 6.82 -2.32
CA PHE A 57 7.76 6.80 -3.74
C PHE A 57 8.14 8.11 -4.41
N PHE A 58 8.87 8.02 -5.52
CA PHE A 58 9.27 9.13 -6.36
C PHE A 58 8.69 8.96 -7.77
N TYR A 59 7.99 9.98 -8.25
CA TYR A 59 7.38 10.01 -9.57
C TYR A 59 8.13 11.06 -10.40
N PRO A 60 8.98 10.66 -11.36
CA PRO A 60 9.79 11.60 -12.14
C PRO A 60 8.93 12.52 -12.99
N ASP A 61 7.80 11.99 -13.48
CA ASP A 61 6.81 12.74 -14.23
C ASP A 61 5.68 13.06 -13.24
N GLN A 62 5.27 14.33 -13.13
CA GLN A 62 4.24 14.82 -12.18
C GLN A 62 2.83 14.22 -12.38
N LEU A 63 2.70 13.11 -13.09
CA LEU A 63 1.44 12.51 -13.52
C LEU A 63 0.62 11.88 -12.39
N GLN A 64 1.20 11.50 -11.25
CA GLN A 64 0.41 10.92 -10.16
C GLN A 64 0.86 11.33 -8.75
N MET A 65 0.26 12.40 -8.22
CA MET A 65 -0.26 12.48 -6.83
C MET A 65 -1.38 13.56 -6.70
N LYS A 66 -2.30 13.69 -7.67
CA LYS A 66 -3.55 14.45 -7.48
C LYS A 66 -4.70 13.64 -6.84
N LYS A 67 -4.42 12.41 -6.40
CA LYS A 67 -5.26 11.68 -5.46
C LYS A 67 -4.52 11.59 -4.14
N GLN A 68 -4.39 12.76 -3.51
CA GLN A 68 -4.12 12.85 -2.08
C GLN A 68 -5.20 12.05 -1.35
N TRP A 69 -4.86 11.41 -0.23
CA TRP A 69 -5.83 10.76 0.63
C TRP A 69 -6.89 11.81 1.01
N SER A 70 -8.07 11.77 0.36
CA SER A 70 -9.19 12.61 0.78
C SER A 70 -9.98 11.82 1.81
N THR A 71 -10.22 12.46 2.95
CA THR A 71 -11.13 11.93 3.95
C THR A 71 -12.52 11.95 3.34
N LEU A 72 -13.26 10.84 3.40
CA LEU A 72 -14.64 10.73 2.86
C LEU A 72 -15.62 11.79 3.42
N THR A 73 -15.20 12.50 4.47
CA THR A 73 -15.97 13.54 5.17
C THR A 73 -15.53 14.96 4.83
N ASP A 74 -14.61 15.17 3.88
CA ASP A 74 -14.21 16.52 3.47
C ASP A 74 -15.40 17.22 2.79
N PRO A 75 -15.98 18.29 3.40
CA PRO A 75 -17.17 18.95 2.88
C PRO A 75 -16.90 19.72 1.57
N GLU A 76 -15.63 19.96 1.24
CA GLU A 76 -15.21 20.66 0.01
C GLU A 76 -14.84 19.69 -1.13
N ASP A 77 -14.88 18.36 -0.92
CA ASP A 77 -14.59 17.38 -1.99
C ASP A 77 -15.85 17.10 -2.85
N PRO A 78 -15.88 17.54 -4.13
CA PRO A 78 -17.03 17.32 -5.03
C PRO A 78 -17.29 15.84 -5.35
N ARG A 79 -16.41 14.91 -4.92
CA ARG A 79 -16.57 13.45 -5.07
C ARG A 79 -17.30 12.80 -3.89
N ALA A 80 -17.54 13.53 -2.79
CA ALA A 80 -18.11 13.03 -1.54
C ALA A 80 -19.53 12.44 -1.67
N SER A 81 -20.23 12.68 -2.79
CA SER A 81 -21.64 12.33 -2.95
C SER A 81 -21.89 10.85 -3.28
N ARG A 82 -21.11 10.21 -4.15
CA ARG A 82 -21.46 8.88 -4.71
C ARG A 82 -20.98 7.70 -3.87
N GLU A 83 -19.72 7.73 -3.43
CA GLU A 83 -19.16 6.65 -2.61
C GLU A 83 -19.76 6.62 -1.20
N LEU A 84 -20.02 7.79 -0.59
CA LEU A 84 -20.69 7.88 0.69
C LEU A 84 -22.14 7.36 0.63
N ALA A 85 -22.86 7.66 -0.47
CA ALA A 85 -24.21 7.15 -0.68
C ALA A 85 -24.23 5.62 -0.85
N LYS A 86 -23.23 5.06 -1.53
CA LYS A 86 -23.08 3.60 -1.71
C LYS A 86 -22.76 2.90 -0.38
N LEU A 87 -21.83 3.45 0.40
CA LEU A 87 -21.52 2.97 1.76
C LEU A 87 -22.73 3.03 2.70
N LYS A 88 -23.54 4.09 2.65
CA LYS A 88 -24.78 4.20 3.44
C LYS A 88 -25.84 3.19 3.01
N ALA A 89 -25.95 2.91 1.71
CA ALA A 89 -26.85 1.89 1.19
C ALA A 89 -26.43 0.48 1.65
N ASP A 90 -25.12 0.17 1.60
CA ASP A 90 -24.58 -1.11 2.05
C ASP A 90 -24.74 -1.31 3.57
N HIS A 91 -24.63 -0.23 4.37
CA HIS A 91 -24.85 -0.29 5.82
C HIS A 91 -26.31 -0.57 6.22
N GLY A 92 -27.27 -0.32 5.32
CA GLY A 92 -28.70 -0.60 5.52
C GLY A 92 -29.09 -2.08 5.28
N LEU A 93 -28.21 -2.87 4.65
CA LEU A 93 -28.45 -4.29 4.39
C LEU A 93 -28.19 -5.19 5.61
N GLY A 94 -27.58 -4.65 6.68
CA GLY A 94 -27.27 -5.38 7.91
C GLY A 94 -28.29 -5.25 9.06
N SER A 95 -29.32 -4.41 8.94
CA SER A 95 -30.29 -4.16 10.02
C SER A 95 -31.58 -4.99 9.93
N GLY A 96 -31.63 -5.96 9.02
CA GLY A 96 -32.83 -6.77 8.72
C GLY A 96 -32.72 -8.25 9.10
N ALA A 97 -32.07 -8.59 10.22
CA ALA A 97 -32.04 -9.94 10.74
C ALA A 97 -32.17 -9.95 12.27
N VAL A 98 -33.34 -9.56 12.76
CA VAL A 98 -33.86 -9.96 14.08
C VAL A 98 -35.37 -10.13 13.89
N ASP A 99 -35.76 -11.36 13.59
CA ASP A 99 -36.80 -12.14 14.28
C ASP A 99 -36.89 -13.55 13.67
#